data_AF-K0YF21-F1
#
_entry.id   AF-K0YF21-F1
#
_cell.length_a   1.000
_cell.length_b   1.000
_cell.length_c   1.000
_cell.angle_alpha   90.00
_cell.angle_beta   90.00
_cell.angle_gamma   90.00
#
_symmetry.space_group_name_H-M   'P 1'
#
loop_
_entity.id
_entity.type
_entity.pdbx_description
1 polymer ?
#
loop_
_entity_poly.entity_id
_entity_poly.type
_entity_poly.pdbx_seq_one_letter_code
_entity_poly.pdbx_strand_id
1 'polypeptide(L)'
;MSQLQLAGGCHPVVRDAGSIQFGLEADRGPIIAVPEPTRAIGALRRLARPQPASAAAAALERAGLPPERARAALDELVGYGVLVEPGGPAIALIGGGPLARAIGTMLAEEPASLVRPLPGQRVERFLKGLERGCVVVLADQHAHSALLAPALLGAVDSWLPAALMGGSGVVGPARVAGEGPCPVCTDLRRVARDEAWLRIAAQLPAGLPGAAGVVLAATAA
;
A
#
# COMPACT_ATOMS: atom_id res chain seq x y z
N MET A 1 -8.24 11.61 15.37
CA MET A 1 -7.68 12.08 14.10
C MET A 1 -7.09 13.46 14.27
N SER A 2 -5.76 13.57 14.39
CA SER A 2 -5.09 14.85 14.63
C SER A 2 -4.78 15.61 13.32
N GLN A 3 -4.54 14.89 12.23
CA GLN A 3 -4.23 15.46 10.91
C GLN A 3 -4.88 14.63 9.78
N LEU A 4 -5.12 15.29 8.64
CA LEU A 4 -5.70 14.74 7.42
C LEU A 4 -4.88 15.19 6.20
N GLN A 5 -4.82 14.33 5.19
CA GLN A 5 -4.25 14.60 3.88
C GLN A 5 -5.08 13.90 2.80
N LEU A 6 -5.11 14.44 1.58
CA LEU A 6 -5.63 13.73 0.40
C LEU A 6 -4.79 12.48 0.12
N ALA A 7 -5.46 11.35 -0.08
CA ALA A 7 -4.82 10.13 -0.55
C ALA A 7 -4.18 10.34 -1.94
N GLY A 8 -3.15 9.54 -2.25
CA GLY A 8 -2.51 9.55 -3.57
C GLY A 8 -3.54 9.38 -4.70
N GLY A 9 -3.44 10.19 -5.75
CA GLY A 9 -4.38 10.17 -6.89
C GLY A 9 -5.74 10.85 -6.64
N CYS A 10 -6.07 11.24 -5.39
CA CYS A 10 -7.29 11.98 -5.09
C CYS A 10 -7.07 13.49 -5.31
N HIS A 11 -7.57 14.01 -6.43
CA HIS A 11 -7.57 15.45 -6.70
C HIS A 11 -9.00 16.01 -6.72
N PRO A 12 -9.32 17.04 -5.90
CA PRO A 12 -10.64 17.67 -5.95
C PRO A 12 -10.79 18.51 -7.22
N VAL A 13 -11.91 18.29 -7.92
CA VAL A 13 -12.32 19.02 -9.12
C VAL A 13 -13.76 19.51 -8.97
N VAL A 14 -14.05 20.73 -9.44
CA VAL A 14 -15.43 21.22 -9.49
C VAL A 14 -16.17 20.41 -10.56
N ARG A 15 -17.25 19.73 -10.15
CA ARG A 15 -18.06 18.92 -11.06
C ARG A 15 -19.18 19.74 -11.69
N ASP A 16 -19.94 20.44 -10.85
CA ASP A 16 -21.06 21.28 -11.25
C ASP A 16 -21.27 22.42 -10.21
N ALA A 17 -22.41 23.11 -10.29
CA ALA A 17 -22.73 24.26 -9.44
C ALA A 17 -22.89 23.93 -7.94
N GLY A 18 -23.04 22.65 -7.57
CA GLY A 18 -23.32 22.23 -6.19
C GLY A 18 -22.45 21.10 -5.68
N SER A 19 -21.42 20.68 -6.42
CA SER A 19 -20.63 19.52 -6.03
C SER A 19 -19.15 19.58 -6.42
N ILE A 20 -18.36 18.87 -5.62
CA ILE A 20 -16.94 18.60 -5.88
C ILE A 20 -16.76 17.09 -5.99
N GLN A 21 -16.05 16.67 -7.02
CA GLN A 21 -15.66 15.30 -7.26
C GLN A 21 -14.18 15.12 -6.91
N PHE A 22 -13.80 13.93 -6.44
CA PHE A 22 -12.42 13.56 -6.19
C PHE A 22 -11.97 12.47 -7.18
N GLY A 23 -10.88 12.76 -7.91
CA GLY A 23 -10.41 11.89 -8.99
C GLY A 23 -11.13 12.15 -10.32
N LEU A 24 -10.66 11.47 -11.38
CA LEU A 24 -11.14 11.69 -12.76
C LEU A 24 -12.35 10.81 -13.13
N GLU A 25 -12.50 9.64 -12.51
CA GLU A 25 -13.58 8.70 -12.83
C GLU A 25 -14.85 9.06 -12.06
N ALA A 26 -15.89 9.48 -12.77
CA ALA A 26 -17.16 9.93 -12.18
C ALA A 26 -18.02 8.81 -11.58
N ASP A 27 -17.81 7.56 -12.00
CA ASP A 27 -18.53 6.36 -11.55
C ASP A 27 -17.90 5.73 -10.30
N ARG A 28 -16.64 6.05 -10.02
CA ARG A 28 -15.86 5.53 -8.87
C ARG A 28 -15.36 6.61 -7.92
N GLY A 29 -15.37 7.87 -8.36
CA GLY A 29 -14.89 9.02 -7.62
C GLY A 29 -15.93 9.51 -6.60
N PRO A 30 -15.57 9.68 -5.33
CA PRO A 30 -16.46 10.25 -4.32
C PRO A 30 -16.88 11.67 -4.70
N ILE A 31 -18.18 11.97 -4.52
CA ILE A 31 -18.77 13.29 -4.79
C ILE A 31 -19.33 13.82 -3.47
N ILE A 32 -19.00 15.07 -3.14
CA ILE A 32 -19.59 15.76 -2.00
C ILE A 32 -20.42 16.94 -2.48
N ALA A 33 -21.60 17.11 -1.88
CA ALA A 33 -22.42 18.29 -2.07
C ALA A 33 -21.82 19.47 -1.27
N VAL A 34 -21.58 20.58 -1.96
CA VAL A 34 -21.09 21.83 -1.37
C VAL A 34 -21.81 23.03 -2.02
N PRO A 35 -22.25 24.03 -1.24
CA PRO A 35 -23.05 25.14 -1.76
C PRO A 35 -22.26 26.07 -2.70
N GLU A 36 -20.94 26.21 -2.47
CA GLU A 36 -20.05 27.04 -3.30
C GLU A 36 -18.78 26.27 -3.69
N PRO A 37 -18.85 25.38 -4.71
CA PRO A 37 -17.74 24.51 -5.10
C PRO A 37 -16.44 25.26 -5.41
N THR A 38 -16.53 26.39 -6.11
CA THR A 38 -15.36 27.19 -6.50
C THR A 38 -14.66 27.82 -5.29
N ARG A 39 -15.36 28.08 -4.18
CA ARG A 39 -14.75 28.54 -2.92
C ARG A 39 -14.18 27.37 -2.13
N ALA A 40 -14.92 26.27 -2.04
CA ALA A 40 -14.54 25.11 -1.25
C ALA A 40 -13.35 24.33 -1.83
N ILE A 41 -13.16 24.32 -3.15
CA ILE A 41 -12.05 23.60 -3.80
C ILE A 41 -10.68 24.07 -3.31
N GLY A 42 -10.51 25.37 -3.04
CA GLY A 42 -9.26 25.91 -2.50
C GLY A 42 -8.94 25.39 -1.10
N ALA A 43 -9.97 25.16 -0.27
CA ALA A 43 -9.80 24.54 1.05
C ALA A 43 -9.38 23.07 0.93
N LEU A 44 -10.03 22.32 0.05
CA LEU A 44 -9.74 20.90 -0.17
C LEU A 44 -8.36 20.69 -0.80
N ARG A 45 -7.94 21.54 -1.74
CA ARG A 45 -6.60 21.44 -2.36
C ARG A 45 -5.45 21.64 -1.37
N ARG A 46 -5.67 22.38 -0.27
CA ARG A 46 -4.65 22.52 0.78
C ARG A 46 -4.39 21.22 1.53
N LEU A 47 -5.35 20.29 1.53
CA LEU A 47 -5.19 18.96 2.08
C LEU A 47 -4.27 18.07 1.22
N ALA A 48 -3.72 18.56 0.10
CA ALA A 48 -2.60 17.89 -0.57
C ALA A 48 -1.36 17.75 0.35
N ARG A 49 -1.29 18.55 1.42
CA ARG A 49 -0.32 18.40 2.52
C ARG A 49 -1.06 18.09 3.83
N PRO A 50 -0.41 17.41 4.78
CA PRO A 50 -0.98 17.18 6.10
C PRO A 50 -1.50 18.47 6.75
N GLN A 51 -2.74 18.46 7.23
CA GLN A 51 -3.35 19.58 7.95
C GLN A 51 -4.14 19.07 9.16
N PRO A 52 -4.21 19.83 10.27
CA PRO A 52 -5.12 19.48 11.36
C PRO A 52 -6.57 19.39 10.89
N ALA A 53 -7.31 18.37 11.34
CA ALA A 53 -8.71 18.18 10.95
C ALA A 53 -9.57 19.41 11.31
N SER A 54 -9.30 20.04 12.44
CA SER A 54 -9.95 21.29 12.86
C SER A 54 -9.68 22.46 11.93
N ALA A 55 -8.45 22.60 11.41
CA ALA A 55 -8.09 23.64 10.47
C ALA A 55 -8.73 23.40 9.09
N ALA A 56 -8.86 22.13 8.68
CA ALA A 56 -9.58 21.73 7.48
C ALA A 56 -11.07 22.08 7.55
N ALA A 57 -11.72 21.79 8.69
CA ALA A 57 -13.12 22.13 8.93
C ALA A 57 -13.33 23.65 8.89
N ALA A 58 -12.51 24.41 9.62
CA ALA A 58 -12.58 25.88 9.62
C ALA A 58 -12.31 26.51 8.23
N ALA A 59 -11.54 25.83 7.38
CA ALA A 59 -11.32 26.25 6.00
C ALA A 59 -12.55 26.03 5.10
N LEU A 60 -13.27 24.92 5.29
CA LEU A 60 -14.53 24.64 4.60
C LEU A 60 -15.66 25.57 5.09
N GLU A 61 -15.69 25.86 6.39
CA GLU A 61 -16.62 26.83 6.96
C GLU A 61 -16.46 28.22 6.33
N ARG A 62 -15.22 28.71 6.23
CA ARG A 62 -14.91 29.97 5.53
C ARG A 62 -15.23 29.95 4.04
N ALA A 63 -15.37 28.77 3.44
CA ALA A 63 -15.80 28.59 2.07
C ALA A 63 -17.33 28.50 1.91
N GLY A 64 -18.09 28.64 3.00
CA GLY A 64 -19.55 28.74 2.99
C GLY A 64 -20.28 27.48 3.49
N LEU A 65 -19.57 26.45 3.97
CA LEU A 65 -20.23 25.29 4.58
C LEU A 65 -20.67 25.58 6.02
N PRO A 66 -21.86 25.14 6.45
CA PRO A 66 -22.21 25.12 7.87
C PRO A 66 -21.22 24.24 8.67
N PRO A 67 -20.91 24.57 9.94
CA PRO A 67 -19.92 23.85 10.75
C PRO A 67 -20.14 22.33 10.83
N GLU A 68 -21.37 21.91 11.08
CA GLU A 68 -21.73 20.49 11.15
C GLU A 68 -21.56 19.79 9.79
N ARG A 69 -21.90 20.47 8.69
CA ARG A 69 -21.73 19.94 7.34
C ARG A 69 -20.25 19.86 6.96
N ALA A 70 -19.43 20.82 7.38
CA ALA A 70 -17.99 20.80 7.12
C ALA A 70 -17.33 19.58 7.79
N ARG A 71 -17.68 19.28 9.05
CA ARG A 71 -17.20 18.09 9.76
C ARG A 71 -17.70 16.79 9.11
N ALA A 72 -19.01 16.70 8.86
CA ALA A 72 -19.61 15.54 8.22
C ALA A 72 -18.99 15.26 6.83
N ALA A 73 -18.69 16.30 6.05
CA ALA A 73 -18.02 16.14 4.76
C ALA A 73 -16.60 15.59 4.90
N LEU A 74 -15.84 16.01 5.91
CA LEU A 74 -14.51 15.43 6.16
C LEU A 74 -14.62 13.97 6.60
N ASP A 75 -15.56 13.64 7.47
CA ASP A 75 -15.79 12.26 7.93
C ASP A 75 -16.25 11.34 6.78
N GLU A 76 -17.13 11.83 5.89
CA GLU A 76 -17.50 11.15 4.65
C GLU A 76 -16.26 10.87 3.79
N LEU A 77 -15.41 11.87 3.56
CA LEU A 77 -14.20 11.72 2.75
C LEU A 77 -13.17 10.77 3.37
N VAL A 78 -13.10 10.71 4.71
CA VAL A 78 -12.31 9.70 5.41
C VAL A 78 -12.90 8.32 5.20
N GLY A 79 -14.23 8.18 5.34
CA GLY A 79 -14.93 6.92 5.10
C GLY A 79 -14.77 6.39 3.67
N TYR A 80 -14.66 7.29 2.69
CA TYR A 80 -14.38 6.96 1.29
C TYR A 80 -12.88 6.76 0.97
N GLY A 81 -11.97 6.95 1.94
CA GLY A 81 -10.52 6.84 1.72
C GLY A 81 -9.92 7.97 0.88
N VAL A 82 -10.67 9.05 0.66
CA VAL A 82 -10.18 10.26 -0.03
C VAL A 82 -9.27 11.08 0.87
N LEU A 83 -9.64 11.16 2.15
CA LEU A 83 -8.80 11.72 3.19
C LEU A 83 -8.25 10.61 4.05
N VAL A 84 -6.94 10.63 4.28
CA VAL A 84 -6.22 9.68 5.11
C VAL A 84 -5.48 10.43 6.20
N GLU A 85 -5.17 9.74 7.29
CA GLU A 85 -4.18 10.26 8.23
C GLU A 85 -2.80 10.26 7.55
N PRO A 86 -2.00 11.31 7.75
CA PRO A 86 -0.67 11.39 7.17
C PRO A 86 0.25 10.33 7.78
N GLY A 87 1.02 9.65 6.91
CA GLY A 87 1.89 8.53 7.27
C GLY A 87 1.37 7.22 6.70
N GLY A 88 2.21 6.51 5.95
CA GLY A 88 1.87 5.20 5.40
C GLY A 88 2.02 4.08 6.45
N PRO A 89 1.48 2.88 6.19
CA PRO A 89 1.81 1.72 7.02
C PRO A 89 3.32 1.48 7.02
N ALA A 90 3.86 0.98 8.13
CA ALA A 90 5.22 0.49 8.15
C ALA A 90 5.34 -0.71 7.21
N ILE A 91 6.27 -0.65 6.26
CA ILE A 91 6.50 -1.72 5.28
C ILE A 91 7.82 -2.39 5.58
N ALA A 92 7.78 -3.69 5.86
CA ALA A 92 8.97 -4.51 5.99
C ALA A 92 9.26 -5.24 4.69
N LEU A 93 10.43 -5.05 4.10
CA LEU A 93 10.79 -5.68 2.82
C LEU A 93 11.83 -6.79 3.00
N ILE A 94 11.44 -8.01 2.66
CA ILE A 94 12.28 -9.21 2.70
C ILE A 94 12.67 -9.60 1.27
N GLY A 95 13.97 -9.60 1.01
CA GLY A 95 14.58 -10.01 -0.25
C GLY A 95 15.85 -9.21 -0.54
N GLY A 96 16.76 -9.81 -1.30
CA GLY A 96 18.03 -9.17 -1.71
C GLY A 96 18.20 -8.99 -3.22
N GLY A 97 17.23 -9.47 -4.00
CA GLY A 97 17.29 -9.48 -5.46
C GLY A 97 17.03 -8.11 -6.12
N PRO A 98 17.06 -8.06 -7.46
CA PRO A 98 16.72 -6.86 -8.23
C PRO A 98 15.31 -6.32 -7.93
N LEU A 99 14.31 -7.21 -7.77
CA LEU A 99 12.93 -6.80 -7.44
C LEU A 99 12.86 -6.11 -6.07
N ALA A 100 13.52 -6.68 -5.06
CA ALA A 100 13.58 -6.10 -3.72
C ALA A 100 14.30 -4.73 -3.69
N ARG A 101 15.24 -4.51 -4.60
CA ARG A 101 15.87 -3.19 -4.77
C ARG A 101 14.89 -2.20 -5.39
N ALA A 102 14.25 -2.58 -6.50
CA ALA A 102 13.28 -1.75 -7.19
C ALA A 102 12.12 -1.32 -6.29
N ILE A 103 11.48 -2.27 -5.59
CA ILE A 103 10.40 -2.00 -4.63
C ILE A 103 10.85 -0.98 -3.59
N GLY A 104 12.03 -1.17 -2.99
CA GLY A 104 12.47 -0.24 -1.96
C GLY A 104 12.95 1.11 -2.47
N THR A 105 13.38 1.23 -3.73
CA THR A 105 13.60 2.54 -4.35
C THR A 105 12.27 3.29 -4.50
N MET A 106 11.22 2.61 -4.96
CA MET A 106 9.90 3.22 -5.10
C MET A 106 9.31 3.62 -3.75
N LEU A 107 9.38 2.73 -2.75
CA LEU A 107 8.86 3.02 -1.42
C LEU A 107 9.65 4.10 -0.66
N ALA A 108 10.90 4.37 -1.05
CA ALA A 108 11.69 5.46 -0.46
C ALA A 108 11.15 6.85 -0.84
N GLU A 109 10.36 6.95 -1.91
CA GLU A 109 9.72 8.19 -2.35
C GLU A 109 8.36 8.42 -1.65
N GLU A 110 7.85 7.41 -0.95
CA GLU A 110 6.55 7.43 -0.27
C GLU A 110 6.69 7.74 1.23
N PRO A 111 5.63 8.26 1.89
CA PRO A 111 5.61 8.53 3.33
C PRO A 111 5.53 7.25 4.19
N ALA A 112 5.79 6.07 3.62
CA ALA A 112 5.82 4.80 4.34
C ALA A 112 7.18 4.60 5.01
N SER A 113 7.19 4.08 6.24
CA SER A 113 8.45 3.67 6.89
C SER A 113 8.90 2.32 6.34
N LEU A 114 9.87 2.35 5.42
CA LEU A 114 10.50 1.14 4.90
C LEU A 114 11.55 0.60 5.86
N VAL A 115 11.35 -0.61 6.36
CA VAL A 115 12.33 -1.34 7.18
C VAL A 115 12.82 -2.60 6.48
N ARG A 116 14.09 -2.92 6.67
CA ARG A 116 14.75 -4.11 6.08
C ARG A 116 15.53 -4.86 7.16
N PRO A 117 15.70 -6.19 7.03
CA PRO A 117 16.63 -6.92 7.88
C PRO A 117 18.05 -6.36 7.75
N LEU A 118 18.76 -6.22 8.87
CA LEU A 118 20.18 -5.89 8.86
C LEU A 118 21.00 -7.05 8.23
N PRO A 119 22.18 -6.77 7.63
CA PRO A 119 23.07 -7.81 7.14
C PRO A 119 23.35 -8.89 8.20
N GLY A 120 23.10 -10.15 7.87
CA GLY A 120 23.28 -11.29 8.78
C GLY A 120 22.21 -11.43 9.88
N GLN A 121 21.23 -10.53 9.95
CA GLN A 121 20.11 -10.65 10.88
C GLN A 121 19.22 -11.82 10.47
N ARG A 122 18.91 -12.67 11.44
CA ARG A 122 17.92 -13.74 11.30
C ARG A 122 16.54 -13.15 11.03
N VAL A 123 15.90 -13.60 9.96
CA VAL A 123 14.58 -13.10 9.54
C VAL A 123 13.53 -13.27 10.63
N GLU A 124 13.57 -14.35 11.39
CA GLU A 124 12.62 -14.59 12.48
C GLU A 124 12.77 -13.57 13.61
N ARG A 125 14.01 -13.14 13.90
CA ARG A 125 14.28 -12.06 14.88
C ARG A 125 13.81 -10.72 14.33
N PHE A 126 14.06 -10.46 13.04
CA PHE A 126 13.60 -9.25 12.37
C PHE A 126 12.07 -9.13 12.44
N LEU A 127 11.35 -10.17 12.01
CA LEU A 127 9.88 -10.20 11.99
C LEU A 127 9.27 -10.00 13.38
N LYS A 128 9.84 -10.62 14.42
CA LYS A 128 9.38 -10.45 15.82
C LYS A 128 9.59 -9.03 16.37
N GLY A 129 10.48 -8.25 15.76
CA GLY A 129 10.76 -6.87 16.16
C GLY A 129 9.91 -5.83 15.43
N LEU A 130 9.03 -6.25 14.51
CA LEU A 130 8.18 -5.34 13.77
C LEU A 130 7.06 -4.78 14.65
N GLU A 131 6.70 -3.53 14.40
CA GLU A 131 5.55 -2.90 15.03
C GLU A 131 4.24 -3.55 14.58
N ARG A 132 3.22 -3.51 15.44
CA ARG A 132 1.89 -4.04 15.10
C ARG A 132 1.32 -3.29 13.90
N GLY A 133 0.72 -4.04 12.97
CA GLY A 133 0.16 -3.48 11.73
C GLY A 133 1.17 -3.27 10.61
N CYS A 134 2.45 -3.61 10.82
CA CYS A 134 3.44 -3.63 9.75
C CYS A 134 3.05 -4.65 8.66
N VAL A 135 3.16 -4.24 7.39
CA VAL A 135 2.92 -5.09 6.22
C VAL A 135 4.26 -5.62 5.71
N VAL A 136 4.37 -6.94 5.55
CA VAL A 136 5.61 -7.56 5.05
C VAL A 136 5.51 -7.82 3.55
N VAL A 137 6.44 -7.27 2.76
CA VAL A 137 6.58 -7.56 1.33
C VAL A 137 7.68 -8.61 1.13
N LEU A 138 7.35 -9.70 0.44
CA LEU A 138 8.28 -10.80 0.14
C LEU A 138 8.67 -10.75 -1.34
N ALA A 139 9.87 -10.26 -1.65
CA ALA A 139 10.34 -10.12 -3.02
C ALA A 139 11.22 -11.31 -3.43
N ASP A 140 10.74 -12.10 -4.40
CA ASP A 140 11.42 -13.29 -4.94
C ASP A 140 11.78 -14.35 -3.87
N GLN A 141 10.89 -14.58 -2.91
CA GLN A 141 11.16 -15.44 -1.75
C GLN A 141 10.62 -16.88 -1.85
N HIS A 142 10.32 -17.38 -3.05
CA HIS A 142 9.80 -18.74 -3.24
C HIS A 142 10.73 -19.83 -2.68
N ALA A 143 12.04 -19.71 -2.87
CA ALA A 143 13.01 -20.67 -2.33
C ALA A 143 13.02 -20.74 -0.79
N HIS A 144 12.49 -19.73 -0.12
CA HIS A 144 12.52 -19.59 1.34
C HIS A 144 11.13 -19.76 1.97
N SER A 145 10.12 -20.19 1.23
CA SER A 145 8.73 -20.26 1.72
C SER A 145 8.56 -21.09 2.99
N ALA A 146 9.24 -22.25 3.06
CA ALA A 146 9.22 -23.14 4.22
C ALA A 146 9.87 -22.52 5.47
N LEU A 147 10.94 -21.73 5.28
CA LEU A 147 11.61 -21.01 6.36
C LEU A 147 10.75 -19.82 6.84
N LEU A 148 10.14 -19.09 5.90
CA LEU A 148 9.42 -17.86 6.18
C LEU A 148 8.04 -18.10 6.77
N ALA A 149 7.32 -19.15 6.34
CA ALA A 149 5.94 -19.39 6.77
C ALA A 149 5.73 -19.43 8.30
N PRO A 150 6.49 -20.21 9.10
CA PRO A 150 6.30 -20.23 10.55
C PRO A 150 6.67 -18.88 11.20
N ALA A 151 7.70 -18.19 10.68
CA ALA A 151 8.11 -16.90 11.21
C ALA A 151 7.07 -15.80 10.95
N LEU A 152 6.47 -15.80 9.76
CA LEU A 152 5.41 -14.88 9.38
C LEU A 152 4.14 -15.13 10.18
N LEU A 153 3.65 -16.38 10.19
CA LEU A 153 2.43 -16.77 10.92
C LEU A 153 2.49 -16.47 12.42
N GLY A 154 3.69 -16.47 13.01
CA GLY A 154 3.89 -16.20 14.43
C GLY A 154 4.18 -14.74 14.80
N ALA A 155 4.37 -13.85 13.83
CA ALA A 155 4.85 -12.48 14.10
C ALA A 155 4.04 -11.37 13.43
N VAL A 156 3.39 -11.64 12.30
CA VAL A 156 2.69 -10.62 11.50
C VAL A 156 1.37 -11.15 10.95
N ASP A 157 0.40 -10.24 10.75
CA ASP A 157 -0.93 -10.60 10.25
C ASP A 157 -1.09 -10.38 8.73
N SER A 158 -0.22 -9.57 8.13
CA SER A 158 -0.33 -9.16 6.72
C SER A 158 1.00 -9.30 5.97
N TRP A 159 0.95 -9.94 4.80
CA TRP A 159 2.08 -9.98 3.87
C TRP A 159 1.65 -10.07 2.41
N LEU A 160 2.51 -9.56 1.53
CA LEU A 160 2.32 -9.55 0.09
C LEU A 160 3.55 -10.14 -0.60
N PRO A 161 3.45 -11.34 -1.21
CA PRO A 161 4.52 -11.85 -2.07
C PRO A 161 4.52 -11.14 -3.42
N ALA A 162 5.70 -10.87 -3.95
CA ALA A 162 5.93 -10.41 -5.30
C ALA A 162 7.11 -11.18 -5.90
N ALA A 163 6.99 -11.65 -7.14
CA ALA A 163 8.03 -12.44 -7.78
C ALA A 163 8.08 -12.22 -9.30
N LEU A 164 9.28 -12.34 -9.85
CA LEU A 164 9.52 -12.37 -11.28
C LEU A 164 9.49 -13.80 -11.81
N MET A 165 8.66 -14.04 -12.83
CA MET A 165 8.34 -15.35 -13.38
C MET A 165 8.53 -15.34 -14.90
N GLY A 166 9.67 -15.82 -15.41
CA GLY A 166 9.86 -16.21 -16.81
C GLY A 166 9.33 -15.23 -17.89
N GLY A 167 9.35 -13.91 -17.63
CA GLY A 167 8.83 -12.88 -18.54
C GLY A 167 7.64 -12.07 -18.01
N SER A 168 7.06 -12.44 -16.86
CA SER A 168 5.98 -11.70 -16.20
C SER A 168 6.28 -11.44 -14.73
N GLY A 169 5.60 -10.43 -14.17
CA GLY A 169 5.50 -10.21 -12.74
C GLY A 169 4.31 -10.94 -12.14
N VAL A 170 4.45 -11.43 -10.91
CA VAL A 170 3.32 -11.93 -10.13
C VAL A 170 3.32 -11.27 -8.77
N VAL A 171 2.20 -10.67 -8.39
CA VAL A 171 1.95 -10.10 -7.07
C VAL A 171 0.79 -10.86 -6.44
N GLY A 172 0.99 -11.32 -5.20
CA GLY A 172 0.04 -12.13 -4.45
C GLY A 172 0.14 -13.66 -4.70
N PRO A 173 -0.78 -14.44 -4.12
CA PRO A 173 -1.88 -14.00 -3.26
C PRO A 173 -1.39 -13.39 -1.94
N ALA A 174 -2.03 -12.30 -1.51
CA ALA A 174 -1.74 -11.63 -0.24
C ALA A 174 -2.38 -12.38 0.94
N ARG A 175 -1.78 -12.25 2.12
CA ARG A 175 -2.49 -12.44 3.39
C ARG A 175 -2.76 -11.06 3.98
N VAL A 176 -3.99 -10.79 4.39
CA VAL A 176 -4.41 -9.50 4.93
C VAL A 176 -5.15 -9.75 6.23
N ALA A 177 -4.68 -9.13 7.32
CA ALA A 177 -5.32 -9.22 8.64
C ALA A 177 -5.61 -10.68 9.09
N GLY A 178 -4.67 -11.59 8.85
CA GLY A 178 -4.79 -12.99 9.23
C GLY A 178 -5.52 -13.87 8.20
N GLU A 179 -6.09 -13.30 7.14
CA GLU A 179 -6.82 -14.04 6.11
C GLU A 179 -5.99 -14.22 4.83
N GLY A 180 -5.95 -15.44 4.29
CA GLY A 180 -5.19 -15.77 3.07
C GLY A 180 -4.09 -16.81 3.29
N PRO A 181 -3.45 -17.29 2.21
CA PRO A 181 -2.51 -18.40 2.27
C PRO A 181 -1.17 -18.02 2.91
N CYS A 182 -0.53 -18.99 3.57
CA CYS A 182 0.89 -18.86 3.90
C CYS A 182 1.78 -19.13 2.68
N PRO A 183 3.06 -18.72 2.70
CA PRO A 183 3.98 -18.95 1.59
C PRO A 183 4.06 -20.41 1.14
N VAL A 184 4.04 -21.36 2.09
CA VAL A 184 4.04 -22.80 1.77
C VAL A 184 2.75 -23.21 1.07
N CYS A 185 1.57 -22.74 1.50
CA CYS A 185 0.31 -23.03 0.81
C CYS A 185 0.32 -22.55 -0.64
N THR A 186 0.90 -21.37 -0.89
CA THR A 186 1.06 -20.83 -2.25
C THR A 186 1.96 -21.73 -3.10
N ASP A 187 3.08 -22.21 -2.54
CA ASP A 187 3.97 -23.12 -3.26
C ASP A 187 3.33 -24.50 -3.47
N LEU A 188 2.56 -25.04 -2.52
CA LEU A 188 1.83 -26.30 -2.70
C LEU A 188 0.82 -26.22 -3.85
N ARG A 189 0.18 -25.06 -4.05
CA ARG A 189 -0.69 -24.81 -5.21
C ARG A 189 0.09 -24.79 -6.53
N ARG A 190 1.36 -24.41 -6.52
CA ARG A 190 2.24 -24.48 -7.70
C ARG A 190 2.76 -25.90 -7.93
N VAL A 191 3.10 -26.64 -6.86
CA VAL A 191 3.43 -28.07 -6.92
C VAL A 191 2.31 -28.89 -7.54
N ALA A 192 1.05 -28.58 -7.21
CA ALA A 192 -0.11 -29.24 -7.82
C ALA A 192 -0.24 -29.00 -9.35
N ARG A 193 0.45 -28.00 -9.90
CA ARG A 193 0.52 -27.74 -11.35
C ARG A 193 1.82 -28.24 -11.97
N ASP A 194 2.91 -28.22 -11.21
CA ASP A 194 4.24 -28.65 -11.61
C ASP A 194 4.97 -29.24 -10.40
N GLU A 195 5.09 -30.56 -10.36
CA GLU A 195 5.76 -31.28 -9.26
C GLU A 195 7.23 -30.88 -9.07
N ALA A 196 7.88 -30.33 -10.11
CA ALA A 196 9.25 -29.86 -10.03
C ALA A 196 9.38 -28.47 -9.40
N TRP A 197 8.27 -27.78 -9.09
CA TRP A 197 8.25 -26.38 -8.63
C TRP A 197 9.29 -26.08 -7.55
N LEU A 198 9.28 -26.82 -6.44
CA LEU A 198 10.18 -26.55 -5.31
C LEU A 198 11.66 -26.72 -5.70
N ARG A 199 11.96 -27.69 -6.57
CA ARG A 199 13.32 -27.92 -7.08
C ARG A 199 13.79 -26.79 -7.99
N ILE A 200 12.88 -26.23 -8.79
CA ILE A 200 13.17 -25.10 -9.68
C ILE A 200 13.34 -23.82 -8.85
N ALA A 201 12.41 -23.53 -7.95
CA ALA A 201 12.47 -22.35 -7.08
C ALA A 201 13.76 -22.32 -6.24
N ALA A 202 14.20 -23.46 -5.72
CA ALA A 202 15.44 -23.57 -4.94
C ALA A 202 16.72 -23.20 -5.72
N GLN A 203 16.70 -23.28 -7.05
CA GLN A 203 17.85 -22.87 -7.88
C GLN A 203 17.97 -21.35 -8.03
N LEU A 204 16.92 -20.60 -7.67
CA LEU A 204 16.84 -19.15 -7.83
C LEU A 204 16.50 -18.46 -6.50
N PRO A 205 17.32 -18.59 -5.45
CA PRO A 205 16.99 -18.10 -4.10
C PRO A 205 16.89 -16.57 -3.98
N ALA A 206 17.44 -15.83 -4.94
CA ALA A 206 17.36 -14.37 -5.01
C ALA A 206 16.45 -13.87 -6.15
N GLY A 207 15.67 -14.77 -6.77
CA GLY A 207 14.83 -14.48 -7.92
C GLY A 207 15.52 -14.71 -9.26
N LEU A 208 14.76 -14.45 -10.33
CA LEU A 208 15.22 -14.64 -11.71
C LEU A 208 16.26 -13.57 -12.09
N PRO A 209 17.49 -13.94 -12.49
CA PRO A 209 18.46 -12.99 -13.00
C PRO A 209 18.04 -12.47 -14.38
N GLY A 210 18.37 -11.21 -14.69
CA GLY A 210 18.21 -10.67 -16.05
C GLY A 210 16.77 -10.47 -16.52
N ALA A 211 15.80 -10.35 -15.62
CA ALA A 211 14.43 -10.00 -15.99
C ALA A 211 14.39 -8.66 -16.77
N ALA A 212 13.50 -8.57 -17.76
CA ALA A 212 13.32 -7.35 -18.54
C ALA A 212 12.95 -6.17 -17.63
N GLY A 213 13.57 -5.01 -17.85
CA GLY A 213 13.41 -3.83 -16.98
C GLY A 213 11.96 -3.37 -16.82
N VAL A 214 11.15 -3.46 -17.88
CA VAL A 214 9.72 -3.12 -17.84
C VAL A 214 8.92 -4.06 -16.94
N VAL A 215 9.21 -5.35 -16.96
CA VAL A 215 8.53 -6.35 -16.12
C VAL A 215 8.91 -6.12 -14.66
N LEU A 216 10.21 -5.90 -14.40
CA LEU A 216 10.71 -5.59 -13.07
C LEU A 216 10.05 -4.32 -12.51
N ALA A 217 10.01 -3.23 -13.28
CA ALA A 217 9.37 -1.98 -12.86
C ALA A 217 7.88 -2.16 -12.60
N ALA A 218 7.15 -2.82 -13.52
CA ALA A 218 5.71 -3.06 -13.37
C ALA A 218 5.36 -4.00 -12.21
N THR A 219 6.27 -4.89 -11.81
CA THR A 219 6.05 -5.78 -10.65
C THR A 219 6.38 -5.09 -9.33
N ALA A 220 7.28 -4.11 -9.36
CA ALA A 220 7.69 -3.36 -8.18
C ALA A 220 6.70 -2.24 -7.80
N ALA A 221 5.97 -1.73 -8.78
CA ALA A 221 4.92 -0.72 -8.65
C ALA A 221 3.61 -1.31 -8.12
#